data_AF-A0A0C2BM86-F1
#
_entry.id   AF-A0A0C2BM86-F1
#
_cell.length_a   1.000
_cell.length_b   1.000
_cell.length_c   1.000
_cell.angle_alpha   90.00
_cell.angle_beta   90.00
_cell.angle_gamma   90.00
#
_symmetry.space_group_name_H-M   'P 1'
#
loop_
_entity.id
_entity.type
_entity.pdbx_description
1 polymer ?
#
loop_
_entity_poly.entity_id
_entity_poly.type
_entity_poly.pdbx_seq_one_letter_code
_entity_poly.pdbx_strand_id
1 'polypeptide(L)'
;DAIEPSKPPKPSILSEKIVRQMTNAISSNKTPPPNVLRLLKHYFGHSSFRPKQWEIVKNALDGKDQLVLMSTGYGKSVCYQLPSLITGSLTLVISPLISLMNDQVTSLTLNGVTASLLSGTTSQSERERIMAEIDDGSL
;
A
#
# COMPACT_ATOMS: atom_id res chain seq x y z
N ASP A 1 -17.14 -12.42 -26.19
CA ASP A 1 -16.39 -13.19 -25.17
C ASP A 1 -15.22 -12.38 -24.66
N ALA A 2 -15.48 -11.48 -23.70
CA ALA A 2 -14.45 -10.71 -23.02
C ALA A 2 -14.01 -11.51 -21.79
N ILE A 3 -12.75 -11.94 -21.80
CA ILE A 3 -12.08 -12.58 -20.66
C ILE A 3 -11.97 -11.51 -19.57
N GLU A 4 -12.79 -11.60 -18.52
CA GLU A 4 -12.60 -10.84 -17.29
C GLU A 4 -11.17 -11.08 -16.79
N PRO A 5 -10.39 -10.01 -16.49
CA PRO A 5 -9.10 -10.20 -15.86
C PRO A 5 -9.34 -10.81 -14.48
N SER A 6 -8.98 -12.08 -14.33
CA SER A 6 -9.04 -12.82 -13.07
C SER A 6 -8.43 -11.99 -11.95
N LYS A 7 -9.24 -11.67 -10.95
CA LYS A 7 -8.82 -10.98 -9.72
C LYS A 7 -7.55 -11.67 -9.18
N PRO A 8 -6.46 -10.93 -8.94
CA PRO A 8 -5.25 -11.54 -8.39
C PRO A 8 -5.59 -12.21 -7.05
N PRO A 9 -4.89 -13.30 -6.69
CA PRO A 9 -5.09 -13.93 -5.40
C PRO A 9 -4.94 -12.89 -4.28
N LYS A 10 -5.83 -12.94 -3.28
CA LYS A 10 -5.64 -12.18 -2.04
C LYS A 10 -4.20 -12.43 -1.55
N PRO A 11 -3.47 -11.42 -1.05
CA PRO A 11 -2.12 -11.59 -0.51
C PRO A 11 -2.08 -12.42 0.79
N SER A 12 -3.11 -13.24 1.06
CA SER A 12 -3.04 -14.28 2.06
C SER A 12 -2.17 -15.43 1.53
N ILE A 13 -1.09 -15.71 2.26
CA ILE A 13 -0.11 -16.81 2.06
C ILE A 13 1.09 -16.46 1.17
N LEU A 14 1.72 -15.30 1.38
CA LEU A 14 3.19 -15.28 1.40
C LEU A 14 3.58 -15.49 2.87
N SER A 15 4.22 -16.62 3.20
CA SER A 15 4.64 -16.87 4.58
C SER A 15 5.45 -15.69 5.11
N GLU A 16 5.29 -15.31 6.39
CA GLU A 16 6.06 -14.23 7.01
C GLU A 16 7.57 -14.37 6.75
N LYS A 17 8.05 -15.62 6.65
CA LYS A 17 9.43 -15.95 6.35
C LYS A 17 9.85 -15.54 4.93
N ILE A 18 8.99 -15.73 3.94
CA ILE A 18 9.19 -15.28 2.54
C ILE A 18 9.11 -13.77 2.46
N VAL A 19 8.13 -13.14 3.10
CA VAL A 19 8.02 -11.68 3.16
C VAL A 19 9.27 -11.08 3.78
N ARG A 20 9.71 -11.61 4.94
CA ARG A 20 10.92 -11.14 5.64
C ARG A 20 12.20 -11.40 4.85
N GLN A 21 12.31 -12.53 4.14
CA GLN A 21 13.43 -12.79 3.23
C GLN A 21 13.43 -11.83 2.03
N MET A 22 12.25 -11.53 1.46
CA MET A 22 12.11 -10.56 0.38
C MET A 22 12.45 -9.14 0.85
N THR A 23 11.98 -8.72 2.02
CA THR A 23 12.32 -7.43 2.63
C THR A 23 13.82 -7.31 2.89
N ASN A 24 14.45 -8.33 3.48
CA ASN A 24 15.90 -8.34 3.71
C ASN A 24 16.72 -8.26 2.41
N ALA A 25 16.26 -8.93 1.33
CA ALA A 25 16.91 -8.86 0.02
C ALA A 25 16.70 -7.51 -0.69
N ILE A 26 15.60 -6.80 -0.37
CA ILE A 26 15.31 -5.45 -0.88
C ILE A 26 16.22 -4.40 -0.21
N SER A 27 16.56 -4.56 1.07
CA SER A 27 17.36 -3.60 1.85
C SER A 27 18.77 -3.31 1.30
N SER A 28 19.35 -4.18 0.45
CA SER A 28 20.67 -3.95 -0.16
C SER A 28 20.63 -3.37 -1.58
N ASN A 29 19.46 -3.32 -2.22
CA ASN A 29 19.36 -2.97 -3.65
C ASN A 29 19.17 -1.46 -3.88
N LYS A 30 20.09 -0.86 -4.67
CA LYS A 30 19.95 0.52 -5.17
C LYS A 30 18.81 0.67 -6.19
N THR A 31 18.39 -0.43 -6.81
CA THR A 31 17.35 -0.46 -7.84
C THR A 31 16.14 -1.28 -7.38
N PRO A 32 14.92 -0.93 -7.85
CA PRO A 32 13.72 -1.68 -7.50
C PRO A 32 13.74 -3.08 -8.12
N PRO A 33 13.52 -4.15 -7.34
CA PRO A 33 13.42 -5.49 -7.89
C PRO A 33 12.23 -5.66 -8.85
N PRO A 34 12.29 -6.58 -9.84
CA PRO A 34 11.22 -6.77 -10.82
C PRO A 34 9.85 -7.12 -10.23
N ASN A 35 9.79 -7.83 -9.11
CA ASN A 35 8.53 -8.11 -8.41
C ASN A 35 7.89 -6.83 -7.84
N VAL A 36 8.69 -5.89 -7.32
CA VAL A 36 8.21 -4.58 -6.86
C VAL A 36 7.64 -3.78 -8.03
N LEU A 37 8.34 -3.77 -9.17
CA LEU A 37 7.85 -3.09 -10.38
C LEU A 37 6.54 -3.69 -10.90
N ARG A 38 6.34 -5.02 -10.77
CA ARG A 38 5.07 -5.66 -11.10
C ARG A 38 3.93 -5.21 -10.19
N LEU A 39 4.17 -5.11 -8.88
CA LEU A 39 3.18 -4.58 -7.93
C LEU A 39 2.85 -3.11 -8.24
N LEU A 40 3.88 -2.30 -8.48
CA LEU A 40 3.73 -0.88 -8.85
C LEU A 40 2.85 -0.73 -10.11
N LYS A 41 3.13 -1.53 -11.15
CA LYS A 41 2.35 -1.51 -12.40
C LYS A 41 0.92 -2.01 -12.17
N HIS A 42 0.74 -3.06 -11.39
CA HIS A 42 -0.56 -3.68 -11.18
C HIS A 42 -1.52 -2.78 -10.39
N TYR A 43 -1.07 -2.26 -9.24
CA TYR A 43 -1.92 -1.48 -8.34
C TYR A 43 -1.94 0.02 -8.63
N PHE A 44 -0.92 0.56 -9.30
CA PHE A 44 -0.80 2.01 -9.55
C PHE A 44 -0.64 2.38 -11.03
N GLY A 45 -0.57 1.39 -11.94
CA GLY A 45 -0.43 1.64 -13.38
C GLY A 45 0.93 2.20 -13.81
N HIS A 46 1.93 2.26 -12.92
CA HIS A 46 3.25 2.83 -13.22
C HIS A 46 4.27 1.76 -13.58
N SER A 47 4.98 1.93 -14.71
CA SER A 47 6.01 0.98 -15.17
C SER A 47 7.37 1.19 -14.49
N SER A 48 7.60 2.35 -13.88
CA SER A 48 8.85 2.71 -13.22
C SER A 48 8.61 3.74 -12.12
N PHE A 49 9.56 3.83 -11.18
CA PHE A 49 9.57 4.88 -10.18
C PHE A 49 10.09 6.19 -10.76
N ARG A 50 9.53 7.30 -10.32
CA ARG A 50 10.12 8.62 -10.49
C ARG A 50 11.40 8.74 -9.63
N PRO A 51 12.29 9.72 -9.92
CA PRO A 51 13.48 9.94 -9.12
C PRO A 51 13.17 9.98 -7.61
N LYS A 52 14.03 9.34 -6.82
CA LYS A 52 13.94 9.21 -5.35
C LYS A 52 12.75 8.43 -4.78
N GLN A 53 11.69 8.11 -5.53
CA GLN A 53 10.56 7.36 -4.97
C GLN A 53 10.97 5.97 -4.46
N TRP A 54 11.84 5.25 -5.20
CA TRP A 54 12.34 3.96 -4.75
C TRP A 54 13.14 4.06 -3.45
N GLU A 55 13.96 5.10 -3.30
CA GLU A 55 14.74 5.34 -2.08
C GLU A 55 13.81 5.56 -0.87
N ILE A 56 12.74 6.33 -1.05
CA ILE A 56 11.73 6.58 -0.01
C ILE A 56 11.01 5.28 0.38
N VAL A 57 10.53 4.51 -0.62
CA VAL A 57 9.89 3.21 -0.39
C VAL A 57 10.84 2.26 0.34
N LYS A 58 12.09 2.18 -0.10
CA LYS A 58 13.12 1.34 0.52
C LYS A 58 13.39 1.75 1.96
N ASN A 59 13.49 3.04 2.25
CA ASN A 59 13.65 3.52 3.63
C ASN A 59 12.46 3.12 4.52
N ALA A 60 11.24 3.17 3.98
CA ALA A 60 10.06 2.71 4.71
C ALA A 60 10.09 1.19 4.96
N LEU A 61 10.50 0.40 3.97
CA LEU A 61 10.69 -1.06 4.10
C LEU A 61 11.81 -1.42 5.08
N ASP A 62 12.84 -0.58 5.19
CA ASP A 62 13.92 -0.70 6.17
C ASP A 62 13.50 -0.25 7.59
N GLY A 63 12.25 0.19 7.78
CA GLY A 63 11.74 0.67 9.07
C GLY A 63 12.34 2.01 9.52
N LYS A 64 12.80 2.84 8.59
CA LYS A 64 13.42 4.13 8.89
C LYS A 64 12.39 5.26 8.87
N ASP A 65 12.46 6.09 9.89
CA ASP A 65 11.73 7.36 9.94
C ASP A 65 12.28 8.33 8.89
N GLN A 66 11.38 9.03 8.20
CA GLN A 66 11.76 9.95 7.13
C GLN A 66 10.74 11.08 6.94
N LEU A 67 11.27 12.27 6.63
CA LEU A 67 10.49 13.41 6.17
C LEU A 67 10.63 13.53 4.65
N VAL A 68 9.50 13.47 3.95
CA VAL A 68 9.48 13.47 2.49
C VAL A 68 8.89 14.78 1.98
N LEU A 69 9.74 15.60 1.33
CA LEU A 69 9.32 16.82 0.65
C LEU A 69 9.22 16.58 -0.86
N MET A 70 7.99 16.52 -1.38
CA MET A 70 7.72 16.35 -2.81
C MET A 70 6.59 17.29 -3.23
N SER A 71 6.57 17.71 -4.49
CA SER A 71 5.48 18.52 -5.05
C SER A 71 4.18 17.73 -5.21
N THR A 72 3.03 18.41 -5.21
CA THR A 72 1.73 17.79 -5.50
C THR A 72 1.76 17.08 -6.85
N GLY A 73 1.09 15.93 -6.96
CA GLY A 73 1.09 15.12 -8.19
C GLY A 73 2.37 14.32 -8.45
N TYR A 74 3.43 14.45 -7.63
CA TYR A 74 4.64 13.64 -7.79
C TYR A 74 4.46 12.16 -7.38
N GLY A 75 3.32 11.78 -6.82
CA GLY A 75 3.06 10.41 -6.37
C GLY A 75 3.66 10.11 -4.99
N LYS A 76 3.44 11.01 -4.03
CA LYS A 76 3.79 10.80 -2.61
C LYS A 76 3.08 9.59 -2.02
N SER A 77 1.82 9.37 -2.41
CA SER A 77 0.97 8.30 -1.89
C SER A 77 1.53 6.91 -2.12
N VAL A 78 2.03 6.65 -3.32
CA VAL A 78 2.73 5.39 -3.68
C VAL A 78 3.85 5.08 -2.70
N CYS A 79 4.54 6.10 -2.17
CA CYS A 79 5.71 5.90 -1.32
C CYS A 79 5.37 5.33 0.07
N TYR A 80 4.14 5.54 0.57
CA TYR A 80 3.67 4.94 1.83
C TYR A 80 2.64 3.82 1.62
N GLN A 81 1.98 3.75 0.46
CA GLN A 81 1.01 2.69 0.14
C GLN A 81 1.68 1.42 -0.38
N LEU A 82 2.75 1.54 -1.19
CA LEU A 82 3.41 0.35 -1.74
C LEU A 82 4.12 -0.50 -0.67
N PRO A 83 4.74 0.05 0.39
CA PRO A 83 5.32 -0.74 1.46
C PRO A 83 4.34 -1.72 2.14
N SER A 84 3.08 -1.35 2.39
CA SER A 84 2.10 -2.30 2.97
C SER A 84 1.78 -3.44 2.01
N LEU A 85 1.67 -3.17 0.72
CA LEU A 85 1.43 -4.21 -0.29
C LEU A 85 2.59 -5.19 -0.42
N ILE A 86 3.83 -4.74 -0.18
CA ILE A 86 5.01 -5.60 -0.20
C ILE A 86 5.11 -6.45 1.08
N THR A 87 4.81 -5.85 2.23
CA THR A 87 4.99 -6.46 3.55
C THR A 87 3.77 -7.23 4.03
N GLY A 88 2.60 -7.03 3.42
CA GLY A 88 1.32 -7.53 3.93
C GLY A 88 0.96 -6.96 5.31
N SER A 89 1.57 -5.84 5.71
CA SER A 89 1.35 -5.22 7.02
C SER A 89 0.31 -4.11 6.94
N LEU A 90 -0.44 -3.92 8.02
CA LEU A 90 -1.37 -2.81 8.17
C LEU A 90 -0.62 -1.47 8.19
N THR A 91 -1.01 -0.52 7.33
CA THR A 91 -0.50 0.85 7.33
C THR A 91 -1.58 1.83 7.76
N LEU A 92 -1.31 2.59 8.83
CA LEU A 92 -2.16 3.69 9.26
C LEU A 92 -1.76 4.99 8.54
N VAL A 93 -2.71 5.59 7.82
CA VAL A 93 -2.52 6.89 7.15
C VAL A 93 -3.36 7.94 7.84
N ILE A 94 -2.71 8.98 8.38
CA ILE A 94 -3.38 10.12 9.01
C ILE A 94 -3.49 11.24 7.97
N SER A 95 -4.71 11.72 7.74
CA SER A 95 -4.99 12.79 6.77
C SER A 95 -5.91 13.85 7.41
N PRO A 96 -5.69 15.14 7.16
CA PRO A 96 -6.48 16.22 7.76
C PRO A 96 -7.87 16.38 7.13
N LEU A 97 -8.08 15.89 5.90
CA LEU A 97 -9.30 16.16 5.14
C LEU A 97 -10.04 14.86 4.81
N ILE A 98 -11.32 14.79 5.18
CA ILE A 98 -12.20 13.64 4.90
C ILE A 98 -12.34 13.39 3.39
N SER A 99 -12.43 14.45 2.58
CA SER A 99 -12.47 14.31 1.12
C SER A 99 -11.24 13.61 0.57
N LEU A 100 -10.05 14.02 1.00
CA LEU A 100 -8.79 13.39 0.60
C LEU A 100 -8.69 11.93 1.07
N MET A 101 -9.23 11.62 2.24
CA MET A 101 -9.28 10.24 2.73
C MET A 101 -10.20 9.38 1.84
N ASN A 102 -11.39 9.88 1.51
CA ASN A 102 -12.34 9.19 0.63
C ASN A 102 -11.75 8.92 -0.75
N ASP A 103 -11.07 9.92 -1.34
CA ASP A 103 -10.43 9.78 -2.65
C ASP A 103 -9.36 8.67 -2.63
N GLN A 104 -8.54 8.62 -1.56
CA GLN A 104 -7.51 7.61 -1.41
C GLN A 104 -8.08 6.21 -1.20
N VAL A 105 -9.06 6.05 -0.31
CA VAL A 105 -9.70 4.74 -0.05
C VAL A 105 -10.42 4.25 -1.31
N THR A 106 -11.18 5.11 -1.98
CA THR A 106 -11.87 4.76 -3.23
C THR A 106 -10.86 4.31 -4.29
N SER A 107 -9.77 5.05 -4.49
CA SER A 107 -8.74 4.67 -5.46
C SER A 107 -8.08 3.33 -5.12
N LEU A 108 -7.80 3.06 -3.85
CA LEU A 108 -7.18 1.81 -3.42
C LEU A 108 -8.14 0.62 -3.62
N THR A 109 -9.39 0.77 -3.20
CA THR A 109 -10.42 -0.27 -3.35
C THR A 109 -10.71 -0.60 -4.81
N LEU A 110 -10.77 0.41 -5.68
CA LEU A 110 -10.92 0.21 -7.13
C LEU A 110 -9.73 -0.54 -7.75
N ASN A 111 -8.53 -0.35 -7.20
CA ASN A 111 -7.32 -1.07 -7.62
C ASN A 111 -7.18 -2.44 -6.92
N GLY A 112 -8.18 -2.89 -6.17
CA GLY A 112 -8.18 -4.20 -5.51
C GLY A 112 -7.33 -4.27 -4.25
N VAL A 113 -7.02 -3.13 -3.64
CA VAL A 113 -6.34 -3.04 -2.33
C VAL A 113 -7.40 -2.89 -1.25
N THR A 114 -7.33 -3.70 -0.20
CA THR A 114 -8.19 -3.52 0.99
C THR A 114 -7.80 -2.22 1.70
N ALA A 115 -8.75 -1.32 1.88
CA ALA A 115 -8.56 -0.06 2.57
C ALA A 115 -9.87 0.39 3.20
N SER A 116 -9.78 0.94 4.41
CA SER A 116 -10.93 1.43 5.17
C SER A 116 -10.67 2.83 5.72
N LEU A 117 -11.74 3.57 6.01
CA LEU A 117 -11.71 4.94 6.49
C LEU A 117 -12.38 5.06 7.85
N LEU A 118 -11.68 5.67 8.80
CA LEU A 118 -12.26 6.08 10.09
C LEU A 118 -12.26 7.60 10.21
N SER A 119 -13.42 8.18 10.44
CA SER A 119 -13.60 9.61 10.71
C SER A 119 -14.66 9.84 11.79
N GLY A 120 -14.89 11.10 12.18
CA GLY A 120 -15.96 11.47 13.11
C GLY A 120 -17.37 11.22 12.56
N THR A 121 -17.52 10.94 11.27
CA THR A 121 -18.82 10.63 10.63
C THR A 121 -19.04 9.13 10.40
N THR A 122 -18.07 8.28 10.75
CA THR A 122 -18.21 6.82 10.65
C THR A 122 -19.26 6.34 11.65
N SER A 123 -20.25 5.55 11.20
CA SER A 123 -21.25 4.97 12.10
C SER A 123 -20.61 3.99 13.08
N GLN A 124 -21.27 3.77 14.23
CA GLN A 124 -20.80 2.81 15.22
C GLN A 124 -20.66 1.39 14.64
N SER A 125 -21.64 0.95 13.84
CA SER A 125 -21.61 -0.37 13.18
C SER A 125 -20.45 -0.52 12.20
N GLU A 126 -20.14 0.51 11.42
CA GLU A 126 -19.02 0.48 10.48
C GLU A 126 -17.68 0.52 11.20
N ARG A 127 -17.59 1.28 12.30
CA ARG A 127 -16.41 1.27 13.16
C ARG A 127 -16.16 -0.11 13.74
N GLU A 128 -17.19 -0.79 14.25
CA GLU A 128 -17.08 -2.16 14.77
C GLU A 128 -16.63 -3.14 13.68
N ARG A 129 -17.17 -3.03 12.46
CA ARG A 129 -16.72 -3.82 11.31
C ARG A 129 -15.23 -3.61 11.03
N ILE A 130 -14.78 -2.36 10.91
CA ILE A 130 -13.38 -2.03 10.60
C ILE A 130 -12.45 -2.55 11.70
N MET A 131 -12.82 -2.41 12.98
CA MET A 131 -12.01 -2.93 14.08
C MET A 131 -11.92 -4.46 14.05
N ALA A 132 -13.01 -5.16 13.73
CA ALA A 132 -12.98 -6.61 13.57
C ALA A 132 -12.07 -7.06 12.41
N GLU A 133 -12.09 -6.35 11.28
CA GLU A 133 -11.23 -6.62 10.12
C GLU A 133 -9.74 -6.36 10.43
N ILE A 134 -9.45 -5.40 11.31
CA ILE A 134 -8.08 -5.17 11.81
C ILE A 134 -7.66 -6.34 12.71
N ASP A 135 -8.53 -6.77 13.62
CA ASP A 135 -8.22 -7.82 14.60
C ASP A 135 -8.03 -9.20 13.94
N ASP A 136 -8.76 -9.50 12.87
CA ASP A 136 -8.65 -10.77 12.13
C ASP A 136 -7.62 -10.75 10.98
N GLY A 137 -7.03 -9.59 10.70
CA GLY A 137 -6.02 -9.38 9.66
C GLY A 137 -6.56 -9.44 8.22
N SER A 138 -7.88 -9.26 8.03
CA SER A 138 -8.49 -9.14 6.71
C SER A 138 -8.36 -7.74 6.09
N LEU A 139 -8.06 -6.72 6.91
CA LEU A 139 -7.68 -5.37 6.48
C LEU A 139 -6.17 -5.18 6.33
#